data_AF-A0A964W0R8-F1
#
_entry.id   AF-A0A964W0R8-F1
#
_cell.length_a   1.000
_cell.length_b   1.000
_cell.length_c   1.000
_cell.angle_alpha   90.00
_cell.angle_beta   90.00
_cell.angle_gamma   90.00
#
_symmetry.space_group_name_H-M   'P 1'
#
loop_
_entity.id
_entity.type
_entity.pdbx_description
1 polymer ?
#
loop_
_entity_poly.entity_id
_entity_poly.type
_entity_poly.pdbx_seq_one_letter_code
_entity_poly.pdbx_strand_id
1 'polypeptide(L)'
;MDRPKDLPNRLECSYCQRNHKHGGECPGKDINRNETGCLFFQMDERGCIRNTDSSIPFNLYSEIPLIGMWQHDRWTVYGQDTSIKINKIYGLSWDERKGLLKVKCNYDYYINEFSEDYKKEKNKPDLKVIK
;
A
#
# COMPACT_ATOMS: atom_id res chain seq x y z
N MET A 1 -8.94 -9.28 -12.24
CA MET A 1 -8.41 -8.41 -13.31
C MET A 1 -7.47 -9.17 -14.22
N ASP A 2 -7.45 -8.82 -15.51
CA ASP A 2 -6.45 -9.31 -16.46
C ASP A 2 -5.07 -8.68 -16.21
N ARG A 3 -4.02 -9.34 -16.68
CA ARG A 3 -2.63 -8.86 -16.51
C ARG A 3 -2.44 -7.52 -17.26
N PRO A 4 -1.97 -6.45 -16.58
CA PRO A 4 -1.62 -5.20 -17.25
C PRO A 4 -0.47 -5.41 -18.24
N LYS A 5 -0.57 -4.81 -19.45
CA LYS A 5 0.46 -4.94 -20.51
C LYS A 5 1.82 -4.38 -20.07
N ASP A 6 1.80 -3.37 -19.21
CA ASP A 6 2.99 -2.65 -18.76
C ASP A 6 3.57 -3.22 -17.46
N LEU A 7 2.96 -4.25 -16.86
CA LEU A 7 3.48 -4.89 -15.65
C LEU A 7 4.72 -5.74 -15.99
N PRO A 8 5.93 -5.38 -15.49
CA PRO A 8 7.13 -6.17 -15.71
C PRO A 8 7.00 -7.57 -15.11
N ASN A 9 7.46 -8.59 -15.83
CA ASN A 9 7.34 -10.00 -15.42
C ASN A 9 7.88 -10.27 -14.01
N ARG A 10 8.92 -9.53 -13.61
CA ARG A 10 9.61 -9.64 -12.34
C ARG A 10 8.78 -9.10 -11.16
N LEU A 11 7.92 -8.11 -11.43
CA LEU A 11 7.03 -7.51 -10.44
C LEU A 11 5.71 -8.28 -10.29
N GLU A 12 5.43 -9.28 -11.13
CA GLU A 12 4.22 -10.09 -11.00
C GLU A 12 4.04 -10.67 -9.59
N CYS A 13 5.10 -11.11 -8.93
CA CYS A 13 5.01 -11.60 -7.55
C CYS A 13 4.57 -10.50 -6.56
N SER A 14 4.89 -9.23 -6.81
CA SER A 14 4.43 -8.12 -5.98
C SER A 14 2.93 -7.86 -6.11
N TYR A 15 2.37 -8.18 -7.27
CA TYR A 15 0.96 -7.92 -7.61
C TYR A 15 0.11 -9.20 -7.65
N CYS A 16 0.67 -10.34 -7.24
CA CYS A 16 -0.01 -11.62 -7.32
C CYS A 16 -0.77 -11.92 -6.02
N GLN A 17 -2.06 -12.18 -6.13
CA GLN A 17 -2.94 -12.55 -5.01
C GLN A 17 -2.43 -13.79 -4.24
N ARG A 18 -1.70 -14.67 -4.92
CA ARG A 18 -1.13 -15.91 -4.34
C ARG A 18 0.12 -15.64 -3.50
N ASN A 19 0.77 -14.49 -3.66
CA ASN A 19 1.92 -14.14 -2.85
C ASN A 19 1.47 -13.34 -1.62
N HIS A 20 1.40 -13.98 -0.46
CA HIS A 20 1.03 -13.33 0.80
C HIS A 20 1.86 -12.07 1.11
N LYS A 21 3.12 -12.01 0.69
CA LYS A 21 3.99 -10.85 0.94
C LYS A 21 3.70 -9.66 0.02
N HIS A 22 2.94 -9.86 -1.07
CA HIS A 22 2.65 -8.88 -2.13
C HIS A 22 3.88 -8.00 -2.43
N GLY A 23 5.03 -8.65 -2.48
CA GLY A 23 6.32 -8.01 -2.48
C GLY A 23 7.40 -8.99 -2.95
N GLY A 24 8.48 -8.39 -3.45
CA GLY A 24 9.62 -9.10 -3.99
C GLY A 24 9.57 -9.27 -5.49
N GLU A 25 10.77 -9.34 -6.06
CA GLU A 25 11.00 -9.69 -7.44
C GLU A 25 10.99 -11.22 -7.59
N CYS A 26 10.33 -11.76 -8.62
CA CYS A 26 10.37 -13.21 -8.88
C CYS A 26 11.83 -13.62 -9.20
N PRO A 27 12.51 -14.41 -8.35
CA PRO A 27 13.93 -14.70 -8.53
C PRO A 27 14.19 -15.61 -9.72
N GLY A 28 13.17 -16.36 -10.17
CA GLY A 28 13.25 -17.27 -11.31
C GLY A 28 13.06 -16.59 -12.68
N LYS A 29 12.92 -15.26 -12.73
CA LYS A 29 12.68 -14.53 -13.98
C LYS A 29 13.78 -13.54 -14.30
N ASP A 30 14.16 -13.53 -15.57
CA ASP A 30 15.15 -12.61 -16.11
C ASP A 30 14.68 -11.16 -15.99
N ILE A 31 15.63 -10.28 -15.66
CA ILE A 31 15.44 -8.84 -15.51
C ILE A 31 15.18 -8.19 -16.88
N ASN A 32 15.74 -8.78 -17.95
CA ASN A 32 15.80 -8.19 -19.28
C ASN A 32 14.82 -8.82 -20.28
N ARG A 33 14.09 -9.88 -19.89
CA ARG A 33 13.16 -10.59 -20.79
C ARG A 33 11.74 -10.59 -20.24
N ASN A 34 10.89 -9.75 -20.83
CA ASN A 34 9.45 -9.76 -20.59
C ASN A 34 8.71 -10.85 -21.39
N GLU A 35 9.44 -11.74 -22.06
CA GLU A 35 8.90 -12.69 -23.03
C GLU A 35 8.06 -13.82 -22.42
N THR A 36 8.27 -14.19 -21.15
CA THR A 36 7.52 -15.28 -20.49
C THR A 36 6.98 -14.87 -19.11
N GLY A 37 5.70 -14.50 -19.09
CA GLY A 37 4.94 -14.23 -17.85
C GLY A 37 4.80 -15.47 -16.97
N CYS A 38 4.36 -15.32 -15.71
CA CYS A 38 4.12 -16.48 -14.85
C CYS A 38 2.77 -17.10 -15.24
N LEU A 39 2.78 -18.41 -15.51
CA LEU A 39 1.59 -19.17 -15.88
C LEU A 39 0.49 -19.14 -14.80
N PHE A 40 0.89 -18.93 -13.55
CA PHE A 40 0.01 -18.92 -12.38
C PHE A 40 -0.26 -17.51 -11.85
N PHE A 41 0.13 -16.46 -12.58
CA PHE A 41 -0.10 -15.09 -12.17
C PHE A 41 -1.60 -14.80 -12.09
N GLN A 42 -2.01 -14.21 -10.97
CA GLN A 42 -3.36 -13.74 -10.75
C GLN A 42 -3.27 -12.39 -10.06
N MET A 43 -3.69 -11.33 -10.76
CA MET A 43 -3.62 -9.96 -10.27
C MET A 43 -4.47 -9.79 -9.00
N ASP A 44 -3.86 -9.26 -7.94
CA ASP A 44 -4.60 -8.76 -6.77
C ASP A 44 -5.06 -7.32 -7.04
N GLU A 45 -6.34 -7.05 -6.79
CA GLU A 45 -6.94 -5.73 -6.99
C GLU A 45 -6.32 -4.67 -6.06
N ARG A 46 -5.89 -5.09 -4.86
CA ARG A 46 -5.20 -4.24 -3.88
C ARG A 46 -3.80 -3.85 -4.34
N GLY A 47 -3.20 -4.60 -5.26
CA GLY A 47 -1.87 -4.36 -5.80
C GLY A 47 -0.74 -4.83 -4.89
N CYS A 48 0.34 -4.05 -4.82
CA CYS A 48 1.56 -4.40 -4.09
C CYS A 48 1.65 -3.71 -2.72
N ILE A 49 2.44 -4.28 -1.81
CA ILE A 49 2.74 -3.65 -0.53
C ILE A 49 3.92 -2.70 -0.68
N ARG A 50 3.76 -1.46 -0.19
CA ARG A 50 4.84 -0.48 -0.03
C ARG A 50 5.01 -0.13 1.45
N ASN A 51 6.24 0.22 1.81
CA ASN A 51 6.60 0.65 3.15
C ASN A 51 7.02 2.13 3.14
N THR A 52 6.59 2.90 4.13
CA THR A 52 7.00 4.30 4.28
C THR A 52 6.97 4.73 5.74
N ASP A 53 7.76 5.77 6.06
CA ASP A 53 7.64 6.53 7.30
C ASP A 53 6.80 7.79 7.04
N SER A 54 5.68 7.96 7.75
CA SER A 54 4.94 9.22 7.73
C SER A 54 4.13 9.46 9.00
N SER A 55 3.49 10.62 9.09
CA SER A 55 2.53 10.94 10.15
C SER A 55 1.12 10.70 9.65
N ILE A 56 0.40 9.78 10.28
CA ILE A 56 -1.00 9.48 9.95
C ILE A 56 -1.90 10.27 10.90
N PRO A 57 -2.90 11.01 10.40
CA PRO A 57 -3.89 11.67 11.24
C PRO A 57 -4.97 10.68 11.72
N PHE A 58 -5.35 10.80 12.98
CA PHE A 58 -6.46 10.10 13.63
C PHE A 58 -7.39 11.12 14.29
N ASN A 59 -8.70 10.83 14.30
CA ASN A 59 -9.62 11.60 15.12
C ASN A 59 -9.35 11.30 16.61
N LEU A 60 -9.60 12.27 17.49
CA LEU A 60 -9.27 12.20 18.92
C LEU A 60 -9.82 10.95 19.64
N TYR A 61 -10.95 10.43 19.17
CA TYR A 61 -11.62 9.25 19.73
C TYR A 61 -11.55 8.01 18.83
N SER A 62 -10.79 8.07 17.74
CA SER A 62 -10.56 6.90 16.90
C SER A 62 -9.50 6.01 17.51
N GLU A 63 -9.76 4.71 17.52
CA GLU A 63 -8.76 3.72 17.92
C GLU A 63 -7.58 3.70 16.95
N ILE A 64 -6.37 3.76 17.51
CA ILE A 64 -5.14 3.47 16.78
C ILE A 64 -5.06 1.94 16.63
N PRO A 65 -4.89 1.41 15.41
CA PRO A 65 -4.83 -0.03 15.20
C PRO A 65 -3.64 -0.65 15.94
N LEU A 66 -3.78 -1.92 16.29
CA LEU A 66 -2.71 -2.71 16.88
C LEU A 66 -1.52 -2.82 15.92
N ILE A 67 -0.32 -2.69 16.48
CA ILE A 67 0.93 -2.82 15.72
C ILE A 67 1.01 -4.22 15.12
N GLY A 68 1.40 -4.31 13.86
CA GLY A 68 1.58 -5.56 13.14
C GLY A 68 0.30 -6.15 12.52
N MET A 69 -0.86 -5.51 12.71
CA MET A 69 -2.13 -5.96 12.14
C MET A 69 -2.53 -5.12 10.94
N TRP A 70 -3.04 -5.79 9.90
CA TRP A 70 -3.66 -5.11 8.77
C TRP A 70 -5.01 -4.55 9.18
N GLN A 71 -5.21 -3.27 8.89
CA GLN A 71 -6.48 -2.59 9.04
C GLN A 71 -7.05 -2.32 7.64
N HIS A 72 -8.25 -2.85 7.41
CA HIS A 72 -8.99 -2.73 6.17
C HIS A 72 -9.98 -1.56 6.24
N ASP A 73 -10.39 -1.04 5.08
CA ASP A 73 -11.58 -0.19 4.87
C ASP A 73 -11.64 1.16 5.61
N ARG A 74 -10.52 1.64 6.16
CA ARG A 74 -10.46 2.95 6.85
C ARG A 74 -9.57 3.97 6.19
N TRP A 75 -8.89 3.59 5.12
CA TRP A 75 -7.78 4.36 4.58
C TRP A 75 -7.95 4.54 3.09
N THR A 76 -7.63 5.74 2.62
CA THR A 76 -7.40 5.97 1.20
C THR A 76 -5.95 6.41 0.99
N VAL A 77 -5.36 5.90 -0.08
CA VAL A 77 -4.09 6.36 -0.63
C VAL A 77 -4.37 6.82 -2.06
N TYR A 78 -4.04 8.08 -2.36
CA TYR A 78 -4.30 8.67 -3.68
C TYR A 78 -5.76 8.55 -4.15
N GLY A 79 -6.71 8.61 -3.21
CA GLY A 79 -8.15 8.51 -3.50
C GLY A 79 -8.66 7.09 -3.75
N GLN A 80 -7.81 6.07 -3.60
CA GLN A 80 -8.22 4.67 -3.65
C GLN A 80 -8.24 4.07 -2.25
N ASP A 81 -9.27 3.27 -1.96
CA ASP A 81 -9.36 2.52 -0.72
C ASP A 81 -8.17 1.58 -0.59
N THR A 82 -7.56 1.58 0.58
CA THR A 82 -6.40 0.76 0.88
C THR A 82 -6.48 0.18 2.29
N SER A 83 -5.68 -0.84 2.51
CA SER A 83 -5.39 -1.35 3.84
C SER A 83 -3.99 -0.91 4.26
N ILE A 84 -3.82 -0.61 5.55
CA ILE A 84 -2.51 -0.30 6.11
C ILE A 84 -2.17 -1.25 7.24
N LYS A 85 -0.88 -1.39 7.55
CA LYS A 85 -0.36 -2.10 8.70
C LYS A 85 0.70 -1.26 9.37
N ILE A 86 0.45 -0.81 10.59
CA ILE A 86 1.44 -0.06 11.36
C ILE A 86 2.51 -1.02 11.87
N ASN A 87 3.77 -0.79 11.50
CA ASN A 87 4.89 -1.63 11.92
C ASN A 87 5.57 -1.09 13.18
N LYS A 88 5.71 0.24 13.28
CA LYS A 88 6.36 0.91 14.42
C LYS A 88 5.75 2.28 14.65
N ILE A 89 5.49 2.64 15.91
CA ILE A 89 5.09 3.99 16.30
C ILE A 89 6.31 4.69 16.91
N TYR A 90 6.65 5.85 16.36
CA TYR A 90 7.77 6.68 16.81
C TYR A 90 7.35 7.75 17.80
N GLY A 91 6.09 8.21 17.71
CA GLY A 91 5.58 9.23 18.60
C GLY A 91 4.18 9.69 18.23
N LEU A 92 3.58 10.43 19.15
CA LEU A 92 2.27 11.03 19.04
C LEU A 92 2.43 12.54 19.13
N SER A 93 1.75 13.28 18.25
CA SER A 93 1.68 14.74 18.34
C SER A 93 0.26 15.21 18.10
N TRP A 94 -0.12 16.32 18.74
CA TRP A 94 -1.43 16.92 18.57
C TRP A 94 -1.36 18.04 17.52
N ASP A 95 -2.26 18.00 16.53
CA ASP A 95 -2.45 19.12 15.60
C ASP A 95 -3.55 20.03 16.14
N GLU A 96 -3.16 21.08 16.86
CA GLU A 96 -4.07 22.04 17.47
C GLU A 96 -5.00 22.73 16.47
N ARG A 97 -4.54 22.95 15.23
CA ARG A 97 -5.33 23.66 14.21
C ARG A 97 -6.44 22.79 13.63
N LYS A 98 -6.17 21.50 13.47
CA LYS A 98 -7.12 20.54 12.87
C LYS A 98 -7.89 19.73 13.91
N GLY A 99 -7.47 19.75 15.17
CA GLY A 99 -8.04 18.92 16.22
C GLY A 99 -7.82 17.42 15.98
N LEU A 100 -6.64 17.04 15.46
CA LEU A 100 -6.33 15.67 15.08
C LEU A 100 -5.08 15.15 15.81
N LEU A 101 -5.12 13.89 16.21
CA LEU A 101 -3.95 13.18 16.74
C LEU A 101 -3.10 12.70 15.56
N LYS A 102 -1.86 13.12 15.49
CA LYS A 102 -0.89 12.65 14.50
C LYS A 102 -0.03 11.55 15.09
N VAL A 103 -0.11 10.37 14.49
CA VAL A 103 0.72 9.22 14.84
C VAL A 103 1.89 9.15 13.87
N LYS A 104 3.10 9.49 14.33
CA LYS A 104 4.33 9.33 13.53
C LYS A 104 4.73 7.87 13.57
N CYS A 105 4.69 7.19 12.43
CA CYS A 105 4.90 5.75 12.36
C CYS A 105 5.53 5.28 11.04
N ASN A 106 6.08 4.07 11.08
CA ASN A 106 6.35 3.26 9.91
C ASN A 106 5.14 2.37 9.65
N TYR A 107 4.67 2.32 8.41
CA TYR A 107 3.57 1.44 8.04
C TYR A 107 3.74 0.90 6.62
N ASP A 108 3.14 -0.28 6.43
CA ASP A 108 2.91 -0.88 5.13
C ASP A 108 1.53 -0.47 4.63
N TYR A 109 1.37 -0.31 3.32
CA TYR A 109 0.08 -0.06 2.68
C TYR A 109 0.02 -0.73 1.32
N TYR A 110 -1.19 -1.07 0.90
CA TYR A 110 -1.45 -1.59 -0.43
C TYR A 110 -1.58 -0.46 -1.45
N ILE A 111 -1.01 -0.65 -2.64
CA ILE A 111 -1.14 0.28 -3.76
C ILE A 111 -1.10 -0.47 -5.08
N ASN A 112 -2.08 -0.17 -5.93
CA ASN A 112 -2.14 -0.70 -7.28
C ASN A 112 -1.75 0.39 -8.29
N GLU A 113 -0.46 0.48 -8.60
CA GLU A 113 0.09 1.47 -9.54
C GLU A 113 -0.35 1.24 -10.99
N PHE A 114 -0.97 0.09 -11.28
CA PHE A 114 -1.45 -0.32 -12.59
C PHE A 114 -2.98 -0.28 -12.72
N SER A 115 -3.68 0.20 -11.68
CA SER A 115 -5.12 0.47 -11.77
C SER A 115 -5.38 1.69 -12.65
N GLU A 116 -6.46 1.68 -13.44
CA GLU A 116 -6.85 2.81 -14.31
C GLU A 116 -7.13 4.09 -13.51
N ASP A 117 -7.59 3.93 -12.27
CA ASP A 117 -7.88 5.04 -11.36
C ASP A 117 -6.63 5.61 -10.68
N TYR A 118 -5.46 5.01 -10.87
CA TYR A 118 -4.25 5.44 -10.20
C TYR A 118 -3.70 6.72 -10.82
N LYS A 119 -3.91 7.85 -10.13
CA LYS A 119 -3.27 9.13 -10.45
C LYS A 119 -2.13 9.38 -9.49
N LYS A 120 -0.90 9.21 -9.97
CA LYS A 120 0.32 9.48 -9.20
C LYS A 120 0.39 10.98 -8.85
N GLU A 121 -0.10 11.35 -7.68
CA GLU A 121 0.10 12.70 -7.14
C GLU A 121 1.37 12.75 -6.27
N LYS A 122 2.05 13.91 -6.35
CA LYS A 122 3.41 14.25 -5.88
C LYS A 122 4.01 13.39 -4.75
N ASN A 123 5.26 12.96 -4.95
CA ASN A 123 6.37 12.50 -4.08
C ASN A 123 6.14 11.87 -2.68
N LYS A 124 5.03 12.10 -1.97
CA LYS A 124 4.73 11.50 -0.66
C LYS A 124 3.30 10.92 -0.67
N PRO A 125 3.08 9.74 -0.07
CA PRO A 125 1.74 9.17 0.04
C PRO A 125 0.84 10.08 0.89
N ASP A 126 -0.30 10.50 0.32
CA ASP A 126 -1.33 11.30 1.01
C ASP A 126 -2.40 10.35 1.59
N LEU A 127 -2.12 9.86 2.80
CA LEU A 127 -2.99 8.92 3.51
C LEU A 127 -4.11 9.66 4.25
N LYS A 128 -5.36 9.34 3.92
CA LYS A 128 -6.54 9.95 4.53
C LYS A 128 -7.44 8.89 5.16
N VAL A 129 -7.99 9.22 6.31
CA VAL A 129 -9.03 8.42 6.96
C VAL A 129 -10.34 8.59 6.17
N ILE A 130 -11.00 7.48 5.84
CA ILE A 130 -12.37 7.51 5.29
C ILE A 130 -13.31 7.98 6.40
N LYS A 131 -14.12 9.00 6.11
CA LYS A 131 -15.10 9.54 7.06
C LYS A 131 -16.24 8.57 7.32
#